data_AF-A0A959IQ88-F1
#
_entry.id   AF-A0A959IQ88-F1
#
_cell.length_a   1.000
_cell.length_b   1.000
_cell.length_c   1.000
_cell.angle_alpha   90.00
_cell.angle_beta   90.00
_cell.angle_gamma   90.00
#
_symmetry.space_group_name_H-M   'P 1'
#
loop_
_entity.id
_entity.type
_entity.pdbx_description
1 polymer ?
#
loop_
_entity_poly.entity_id
_entity_poly.type
_entity_poly.pdbx_seq_one_letter_code
_entity_poly.pdbx_strand_id
1 'polypeptide(L)' 'MKRQFLILICILGGLQAFSQTTELSGKVQDAAGIALEFVNIAVLDATDQLFITGNVTELEGQFSVQVDGQGAHL' A
#
# COMPACT_ATOMS: atom_id res chain seq x y z
N MET A 1 9.58 -14.26 -41.25
CA MET A 1 10.44 -13.91 -40.10
C MET A 1 10.30 -12.46 -39.65
N LYS A 2 10.51 -11.44 -40.50
CA LYS A 2 10.45 -10.01 -40.08
C LYS A 2 9.11 -9.55 -39.45
N ARG A 3 7.96 -10.01 -39.98
CA ARG A 3 6.63 -9.67 -39.46
C ARG A 3 6.31 -10.33 -38.11
N GLN A 4 6.86 -11.51 -37.84
CA GLN A 4 6.67 -12.20 -36.56
C GLN A 4 7.43 -11.51 -35.43
N PHE A 5 8.59 -10.92 -35.74
CA PHE A 5 9.39 -10.16 -34.78
C PHE A 5 8.68 -8.88 -34.31
N LEU A 6 7.95 -8.21 -35.20
CA LEU A 6 7.17 -7.01 -34.87
C LEU A 6 6.03 -7.34 -33.87
N ILE A 7 5.31 -8.43 -34.10
CA ILE A 7 4.22 -8.88 -33.22
C ILE A 7 4.77 -9.22 -31.83
N LEU A 8 5.93 -9.88 -31.76
CA LEU A 8 6.58 -10.21 -30.50
C LEU A 8 6.98 -8.95 -29.69
N ILE A 9 7.51 -7.92 -30.35
CA ILE A 9 7.87 -6.64 -29.72
C ILE A 9 6.62 -5.92 -29.16
N CYS A 10 5.51 -5.93 -29.90
CA CYS A 10 4.27 -5.30 -29.43
C CYS A 10 3.68 -6.00 -28.20
N ILE A 11 3.79 -7.33 -28.10
CA ILE A 11 3.31 -8.10 -26.94
C ILE A 11 4.21 -7.88 -25.72
N LEU A 12 5.53 -7.80 -25.92
CA LEU A 12 6.49 -7.56 -24.83
C LEU A 12 6.45 -6.11 -24.32
N GLY A 13 6.18 -5.13 -25.18
CA GLY A 13 6.07 -3.73 -24.79
C GLY A 13 4.84 -3.40 -23.93
N GLY A 14 3.82 -4.26 -23.92
CA GLY A 14 2.62 -4.09 -23.10
C GLY A 14 2.73 -4.60 -21.67
N LEU A 15 3.81 -5.33 -21.32
CA LEU A 15 4.02 -5.90 -20.00
C LEU A 15 4.74 -4.90 -19.08
N GLN A 16 4.19 -3.70 -18.91
CA GLN A 16 4.58 -2.85 -17.79
C GLN A 16 3.72 -3.23 -16.58
N ALA A 17 4.21 -4.20 -15.80
CA ALA A 17 3.62 -4.49 -14.49
C ALA A 17 3.97 -3.32 -13.55
N PHE A 18 3.06 -2.36 -13.42
CA PHE A 18 3.17 -1.33 -12.41
C PHE A 18 2.76 -1.93 -11.06
N SER A 19 3.74 -2.27 -10.22
CA SER A 19 3.49 -2.45 -8.79
C SER A 19 3.24 -1.07 -8.21
N GLN A 20 1.98 -0.69 -8.07
CA GLN A 20 1.61 0.56 -7.41
C GLN A 20 1.68 0.34 -5.91
N THR A 21 2.75 0.83 -5.29
CA THR A 21 2.85 0.96 -3.84
C THR A 21 2.23 2.28 -3.45
N THR A 22 1.22 2.23 -2.59
CA THR A 22 0.57 3.41 -2.02
C THR A 22 1.09 3.63 -0.60
N GLU A 23 1.41 4.86 -0.25
CA GLU A 23 1.75 5.23 1.12
C GLU A 23 0.49 5.69 1.87
N LEU A 24 0.15 4.98 2.94
CA LEU A 24 -0.88 5.40 3.90
C LEU A 24 -0.18 6.04 5.10
N SER A 25 -0.44 7.32 5.33
CA SER A 25 0.13 8.06 6.47
C SER A 25 -0.93 8.81 7.26
N GLY A 26 -0.66 9.03 8.55
CA GLY A 26 -1.60 9.70 9.43
C GLY A 26 -1.06 9.89 10.85
N LYS A 27 -1.95 10.34 11.75
CA LYS A 27 -1.65 10.56 13.16
C LYS A 27 -2.77 9.98 14.03
N VAL A 28 -2.39 9.23 15.07
CA VAL A 28 -3.31 8.67 16.05
C VAL A 28 -3.31 9.52 17.31
N GLN A 29 -4.50 9.89 17.77
CA GLN A 29 -4.72 10.67 18.98
C GLN A 29 -5.88 10.08 19.79
N ASP A 30 -5.87 10.31 21.10
CA ASP A 30 -7.01 10.00 21.96
C ASP A 30 -8.12 11.07 21.85
N ALA A 31 -9.21 10.88 22.62
CA ALA A 31 -10.33 11.81 22.63
C ALA A 31 -10.00 13.22 23.18
N ALA A 32 -8.88 13.37 23.91
CA ALA A 32 -8.38 14.66 24.39
C ALA A 32 -7.39 15.31 23.40
N GLY A 33 -7.10 14.65 22.27
CA GLY A 33 -6.16 15.12 21.26
C GLY A 33 -4.69 14.80 21.58
N ILE A 34 -4.43 14.00 22.62
CA ILE A 34 -3.07 13.57 22.98
C ILE A 34 -2.61 12.52 21.98
N ALA A 35 -1.40 12.67 21.45
CA ALA A 35 -0.83 11.72 20.51
C ALA A 35 -0.59 10.36 21.17
N LEU A 36 -0.93 9.28 20.46
CA LEU A 36 -0.72 7.91 20.93
C LEU A 36 0.51 7.32 20.25
N GLU A 37 1.59 7.22 21.02
CA GLU A 37 2.87 6.68 20.60
C GLU A 37 2.93 5.16 20.77
N PHE A 38 3.70 4.50 19.93
CA PHE A 38 3.98 3.07 19.98
C PHE A 38 2.74 2.16 19.93
N VAL A 39 1.63 2.62 19.36
CA VAL A 39 0.43 1.81 19.15
C VAL A 39 0.50 1.06 17.83
N ASN A 40 -0.01 -0.17 17.81
CA ASN A 40 -0.04 -1.00 16.62
C ASN A 40 -1.07 -0.47 15.61
N ILE A 41 -0.63 -0.36 14.36
CA ILE A 41 -1.46 -0.11 13.19
C ILE A 41 -1.47 -1.40 12.36
N ALA A 42 -2.66 -1.90 12.07
CA ALA A 42 -2.86 -3.01 11.14
C ALA A 42 -3.67 -2.50 9.96
N VAL A 43 -3.19 -2.80 8.75
CA VAL A 43 -3.89 -2.53 7.50
C VAL A 43 -4.53 -3.82 7.03
N LEU A 44 -5.83 -3.77 6.81
CA LEU A 44 -6.62 -4.92 6.36
C LEU A 44 -7.15 -4.70 4.94
N ASP A 45 -7.37 -5.78 4.22
CA ASP A 45 -8.15 -5.74 2.98
C ASP A 45 -9.61 -5.42 3.31
N ALA A 46 -10.19 -4.41 2.69
CA ALA A 46 -11.56 -4.01 3.00
C ALA A 46 -12.62 -5.05 2.58
N THR A 47 -12.27 -5.96 1.67
CA THR A 47 -13.18 -6.96 1.08
C THR A 47 -13.33 -8.16 1.99
N ASP A 48 -12.22 -8.71 2.48
CA ASP A 48 -12.18 -9.95 3.26
C ASP A 48 -11.58 -9.80 4.66
N GLN A 49 -11.16 -8.59 5.03
CA GLN A 49 -10.55 -8.24 6.32
C GLN A 49 -9.27 -9.02 6.63
N LEU A 50 -8.61 -9.58 5.61
CA LEU A 50 -7.34 -10.23 5.79
C LEU A 50 -6.24 -9.20 6.09
N PHE A 51 -5.32 -9.59 6.98
CA PHE A 51 -4.15 -8.77 7.29
C PHE A 51 -3.24 -8.65 6.07
N ILE A 52 -2.95 -7.41 5.69
CA ILE A 52 -2.02 -7.10 4.60
C ILE A 52 -0.65 -6.76 5.18
N THR A 53 -0.60 -5.76 6.07
CA THR A 53 0.64 -5.22 6.64
C THR A 53 0.34 -4.40 7.89
N GLY A 54 1.37 -3.90 8.57
CA GLY A 54 1.22 -3.06 9.75
C GLY A 54 2.48 -2.28 10.10
N ASN A 55 2.32 -1.32 10.99
CA ASN A 55 3.43 -0.55 11.57
C ASN A 55 3.05 -0.12 12.99
N VAL A 56 3.91 0.63 13.64
CA VAL A 56 3.73 1.18 14.98
C VAL A 56 3.86 2.69 14.89
N THR A 57 3.08 3.43 15.68
CA THR A 57 3.18 4.90 15.70
C THR A 57 4.47 5.39 16.36
N GLU A 58 4.97 6.53 15.90
CA GLU A 58 6.17 7.20 16.42
C GLU A 58 5.88 8.06 17.67
N LEU A 59 6.90 8.76 18.19
CA LEU A 59 6.91 9.65 19.39
C LEU A 59 5.88 10.80 19.35
N GLU A 60 5.15 10.96 18.25
CA GLU A 60 4.12 11.98 18.11
C GLU A 60 2.84 11.42 17.48
N GLY A 61 2.65 10.10 17.60
CA GLY A 61 1.50 9.36 17.11
C GLY A 61 1.41 9.24 15.59
N GLN A 62 2.44 9.66 14.85
CA GLN A 62 2.47 9.52 13.40
C GLN A 62 2.72 8.08 12.97
N PHE A 63 2.17 7.71 11.81
CA PHE A 63 2.49 6.46 11.14
C PHE A 63 2.62 6.69 9.62
N SER A 64 3.42 5.85 8.98
CA SER A 64 3.46 5.67 7.53
C SER A 64 3.57 4.18 7.22
N VAL A 65 2.75 3.68 6.29
CA VAL A 65 2.70 2.27 5.88
C VAL A 65 2.67 2.22 4.36
N GLN A 66 3.59 1.46 3.77
CA GLN A 66 3.54 1.13 2.35
C GLN A 66 2.61 -0.06 2.13
N VAL A 67 1.66 0.09 1.24
CA VAL A 67 0.68 -0.93 0.87
C VAL A 67 0.82 -1.22 -0.61
N ASP A 68 1.11 -2.48 -0.94
CA ASP A 68 1.26 -2.92 -2.32
C ASP A 68 -0.09 -3.35 -2.90
N GLY A 69 -0.42 -2.83 -4.07
CA GLY A 69 -1.59 -3.27 -4.85
C GLY A 69 -2.68 -2.21 -4.99
N GLN A 70 -3.62 -2.50 -5.89
CA GLN A 70 -4.82 -1.70 -6.09
C GLN A 70 -5.96 -2.38 -5.32
N GLY A 71 -6.30 -1.87 -4.15
CA GLY A 71 -7.35 -2.39 -3.30
C GLY A 71 -7.90 -1.31 -2.36
N ALA A 72 -9.10 -1.53 -1.81
CA ALA A 72 -9.59 -0.73 -0.71
C ALA A 72 -8.97 -1.27 0.58
N HIS A 73 -8.43 -0.39 1.41
CA HIS A 73 -7.74 -0.73 2.65
C HIS A 73 -8.45 -0.09 3.84
N LEU A 74 -8.47 -0.80 4.98
CA LEU A 74 -8.97 -0.33 6.27
C LEU A 74 -7.84 -0.19 7.27
#